data_AF-A0A4D6LPE0-F1
#
_entry.id   AF-A0A4D6LPE0-F1
#
_cell.length_a   1.000
_cell.length_b   1.000
_cell.length_c   1.000
_cell.angle_alpha   90.00
_cell.angle_beta   90.00
_cell.angle_gamma   90.00
#
_symmetry.space_group_name_H-M   'P 1'
#
loop_
_entity.id
_entity.type
_entity.pdbx_description
1 polymer ?
#
loop_
_entity_poly.entity_id
_entity_poly.type
_entity_poly.pdbx_seq_one_letter_code
_entity_poly.pdbx_strand_id
1 'polypeptide(L)'
;MRRSTARTRAGSNRNDEMDPIKTRSTNLFARNPKSAPSRSLSSVLLLILALSFLFLLSYCAFSHSEISFRYRIIVDGGSTGTRVHVFKYRSGSPLQFGKESLASMRVNPGLSAFAKDPDGAGVSVSELVEFAKGRIPRVSWGETEIRLMATAGLRMLDAEVQERILQSCRKVLRNSGFKFMDHWASVITGSDEGVYAWVVANYALGTLGGDPLDTTGIVELGGASAQVTFVSREPVLPSFSRTVKFGNITYKLYSHSFLHFGLNVAHDSWKEGLVSGKFGLASQSLQERLRIDPCTPTGYSYSAESLKLPPSSESEKVRSLFTVQTMGNFSECRSAALMLLQKGKESCSHQHCHMGSTFIPNLQGNFLATENFYHTSKFFGLRPKAYLSKLMTAGQEFCGEDWLRLKEKYVSHNEEDLLRYCFSSAYIVAMLHDSLGIALDDERYSCFLFKAWLFNCQMEDFMLFRWLNGEGLVQACRVDEWKLQGLVAVAYCTTSVDLLGGSSEGHTRKSQVKNEKERQKR
;
A
#
# COMPACT_ATOMS: atom_id res chain seq x y z
N MET A 1 81.04 16.73 -13.35
CA MET A 1 80.95 17.50 -14.61
C MET A 1 80.76 18.99 -14.29
N ARG A 2 81.60 19.85 -14.89
CA ARG A 2 81.46 21.30 -15.20
C ARG A 2 80.58 22.16 -14.26
N ARG A 3 81.11 23.04 -13.39
CA ARG A 3 81.91 24.28 -13.58
C ARG A 3 81.26 25.34 -14.48
N SER A 4 81.03 26.53 -13.90
CA SER A 4 80.82 27.85 -14.55
C SER A 4 81.00 28.90 -13.43
N THR A 5 82.21 29.44 -13.22
CA THR A 5 82.78 30.72 -13.74
C THR A 5 82.14 31.99 -13.13
N ALA A 6 82.83 33.09 -12.83
CA ALA A 6 84.24 33.46 -12.63
C ALA A 6 84.29 34.96 -12.28
N ARG A 7 85.29 35.37 -11.47
CA ARG A 7 85.95 36.71 -11.36
C ARG A 7 85.07 37.91 -10.91
N THR A 8 85.53 38.80 -10.03
CA THR A 8 86.64 39.76 -10.26
C THR A 8 87.46 40.10 -8.99
N ARG A 9 88.59 40.77 -9.22
CA ARG A 9 89.78 40.97 -8.37
C ARG A 9 90.01 42.46 -8.12
N ALA A 10 90.56 42.80 -6.95
CA ALA A 10 91.39 43.98 -6.57
C ALA A 10 90.98 44.44 -5.15
N GLY A 11 91.81 44.54 -4.12
CA GLY A 11 93.25 44.78 -4.05
C GLY A 11 93.51 46.21 -3.56
N SER A 12 94.35 46.35 -2.52
CA SER A 12 94.93 47.58 -1.93
C SER A 12 94.14 48.18 -0.73
N ASN A 13 94.69 48.53 0.43
CA ASN A 13 95.98 48.29 1.11
C ASN A 13 95.90 49.02 2.49
N ARG A 14 96.81 48.64 3.42
CA ARG A 14 97.25 49.31 4.67
C ARG A 14 96.48 48.95 5.97
N ASN A 15 97.09 48.25 6.93
CA ASN A 15 98.22 48.59 7.83
C ASN A 15 97.83 49.74 8.77
N ASP A 16 98.06 49.74 10.08
CA ASP A 16 98.72 48.88 11.08
C ASP A 16 98.20 49.40 12.45
N GLU A 17 97.98 48.55 13.46
CA GLU A 17 98.49 48.77 14.83
C GLU A 17 98.03 47.70 15.84
N MET A 18 98.98 46.81 16.13
CA MET A 18 99.40 46.21 17.41
C MET A 18 98.57 46.39 18.71
N ASP A 19 98.35 45.23 19.35
CA ASP A 19 97.89 44.95 20.74
C ASP A 19 98.77 45.57 21.86
N PRO A 20 98.29 45.59 23.14
CA PRO A 20 98.64 44.48 24.04
C PRO A 20 97.55 44.06 25.06
N ILE A 21 97.19 42.78 24.99
CA ILE A 21 97.21 41.73 26.03
C ILE A 21 97.36 42.13 27.55
N LYS A 22 96.30 41.75 28.31
CA LYS A 22 96.23 41.06 29.64
C LYS A 22 95.98 41.80 30.98
N THR A 23 94.94 41.24 31.62
CA THR A 23 94.74 40.82 33.04
C THR A 23 94.36 41.85 34.11
N ARG A 24 93.12 41.73 34.63
CA ARG A 24 92.89 41.59 36.08
C ARG A 24 91.56 40.92 36.43
N SER A 25 91.65 40.03 37.41
CA SER A 25 90.62 39.18 38.00
C SER A 25 89.75 39.92 39.04
N THR A 26 88.54 39.37 39.24
CA THR A 26 87.68 39.36 40.45
C THR A 26 87.06 40.68 40.94
N ASN A 27 85.71 40.79 40.90
CA ASN A 27 84.87 40.41 42.04
C ASN A 27 83.36 40.58 41.79
N LEU A 28 82.63 39.70 42.47
CA LEU A 28 81.19 39.53 42.60
C LEU A 28 80.44 40.83 42.95
N PHE A 29 79.37 41.14 42.22
CA PHE A 29 78.19 41.81 42.78
C PHE A 29 76.92 41.34 42.07
N ALA A 30 76.03 40.72 42.85
CA ALA A 30 74.71 40.28 42.45
C ALA A 30 73.83 41.48 42.01
N ARG A 31 73.21 41.38 40.84
CA ARG A 31 72.11 42.26 40.41
C ARG A 31 70.84 41.43 40.26
N ASN A 32 69.82 41.84 41.00
CA ASN A 32 68.44 41.36 40.90
C ASN A 32 67.95 41.34 39.44
N PRO A 33 67.33 40.25 38.95
CA PRO A 33 66.62 40.28 37.68
C PRO A 33 65.27 40.97 37.86
N LYS A 34 65.00 41.97 37.01
CA LYS A 34 63.67 42.55 36.82
C LYS A 34 62.74 41.47 36.26
N SER A 35 61.59 41.28 36.91
CA SER A 35 60.51 40.40 36.50
C SER A 35 59.93 40.80 35.13
N ALA A 36 60.03 39.93 34.13
CA ALA A 36 59.20 39.96 32.94
C ALA A 36 57.79 39.43 33.28
N PRO A 37 56.71 39.92 32.63
CA PRO A 37 55.36 39.53 32.99
C PRO A 37 55.11 38.08 32.57
N SER A 38 54.84 37.19 33.53
CA SER A 38 54.36 35.85 33.22
C SER A 38 53.00 35.96 32.55
N ARG A 39 52.94 35.76 31.23
CA ARG A 39 51.67 35.51 30.55
C ARG A 39 51.07 34.24 31.16
N SER A 40 50.03 34.46 31.97
CA SER A 40 49.34 33.44 32.75
C SER A 40 48.97 32.23 31.90
N LEU A 41 49.55 31.07 32.18
CA LEU A 41 49.15 29.79 31.58
C LEU A 41 47.63 29.53 31.75
N SER A 42 47.03 30.11 32.79
CA SER A 42 45.60 30.00 33.10
C SER A 42 44.71 30.67 32.06
N SER A 43 45.12 31.79 31.45
CA SER A 43 44.31 32.46 30.43
C SER A 43 44.30 31.70 29.09
N VAL A 44 45.38 30.99 28.76
CA VAL A 44 45.43 30.11 27.59
C VAL A 44 44.54 28.88 27.78
N LEU A 45 44.55 28.28 28.97
CA LEU A 45 43.71 27.12 29.29
C LEU A 45 42.21 27.48 29.28
N LEU A 46 41.83 28.64 29.82
CA LEU A 46 40.47 29.18 29.77
C LEU A 46 40.00 29.44 28.32
N LEU A 47 40.89 29.92 27.46
CA LEU A 47 40.57 30.15 26.05
C LEU A 47 40.32 28.84 25.30
N ILE A 48 41.14 27.81 25.56
CA ILE A 48 40.98 26.47 24.96
C ILE A 48 39.67 25.82 25.44
N LEU A 49 39.36 25.93 26.74
CA LEU A 49 38.09 25.44 27.28
C LEU A 49 36.90 26.17 26.66
N ALA A 50 36.95 27.49 26.54
CA ALA A 50 35.90 28.29 25.91
C ALA A 50 35.70 27.93 24.43
N LEU A 51 36.80 27.75 23.68
CA LEU A 51 36.74 27.32 22.27
C LEU A 51 36.21 25.89 22.13
N SER A 52 36.60 24.98 23.02
CA SER A 52 36.08 23.61 23.02
C SER A 52 34.58 23.56 23.36
N PHE A 53 34.13 24.40 24.29
CA PHE A 53 32.72 24.55 24.65
C PHE A 53 31.90 25.18 23.53
N LEU A 54 32.44 26.19 22.85
CA LEU A 54 31.83 26.77 21.64
C LEU A 54 31.77 25.77 20.49
N PHE A 55 32.79 24.92 20.34
CA PHE A 55 32.81 23.85 19.34
C PHE A 55 31.79 22.76 19.68
N LEU A 56 31.65 22.39 20.96
CA LEU A 56 30.61 21.48 21.45
C LEU A 56 29.20 22.07 21.27
N LEU A 57 29.00 23.36 21.57
CA LEU A 57 27.73 24.05 21.34
C LEU A 57 27.38 24.13 19.85
N SER A 58 28.36 24.46 19.01
CA SER A 58 28.22 24.44 17.55
C SER A 58 27.92 23.04 17.05
N TYR A 59 28.62 22.02 17.55
CA TYR A 59 28.40 20.63 17.19
C TYR A 59 27.03 20.14 17.64
N CYS A 60 26.54 20.48 18.84
CA CYS A 60 25.19 20.16 19.30
C CYS A 60 24.12 20.91 18.49
N ALA A 61 24.36 22.18 18.13
CA ALA A 61 23.46 22.98 17.31
C ALA A 61 23.40 22.48 15.86
N PHE A 62 24.52 22.02 15.29
CA PHE A 62 24.59 21.44 13.94
C PHE A 62 24.21 19.95 13.89
N SER A 63 24.36 19.20 14.99
CA SER A 63 23.98 17.78 15.07
C SER A 63 22.49 17.58 15.30
N HIS A 64 21.76 18.61 15.74
CA HIS A 64 20.31 18.68 15.66
C HIS A 64 19.88 18.93 14.20
N SER A 65 20.12 17.94 13.33
CA SER A 65 19.28 17.79 12.15
C SER A 65 17.89 17.40 12.67
N GLU A 66 17.02 18.39 12.86
CA GLU A 66 15.60 18.16 13.12
C GLU A 66 15.11 17.17 12.07
N ILE A 67 14.69 15.99 12.51
CA ILE A 67 14.08 15.00 11.65
C ILE A 67 12.74 15.59 11.19
N SER A 68 12.75 16.30 10.06
CA SER A 68 11.55 16.87 9.47
C SER A 68 10.66 15.73 8.97
N PHE A 69 9.50 15.58 9.59
CA PHE A 69 8.45 14.69 9.12
C PHE A 69 7.52 15.45 8.17
N ARG A 70 7.08 14.76 7.12
CA ARG A 70 6.05 15.20 6.19
C ARG A 70 4.86 14.28 6.28
N TYR A 71 3.72 14.81 5.85
CA TYR A 71 2.44 14.11 5.92
C TYR A 71 1.71 14.13 4.58
N ARG A 72 0.90 13.11 4.36
CA ARG A 72 -0.02 12.99 3.22
C ARG A 72 -1.33 12.39 3.68
N ILE A 73 -2.42 12.78 3.04
CA ILE A 73 -3.76 12.30 3.34
C ILE A 73 -4.40 11.79 2.07
N ILE A 74 -4.98 10.60 2.17
CA ILE A 74 -5.68 9.94 1.08
C ILE A 74 -7.03 9.48 1.58
N VAL A 75 -8.08 9.82 0.83
CA VAL A 75 -9.47 9.48 1.09
C VAL A 75 -9.95 8.49 0.03
N ASP A 76 -10.12 7.24 0.40
CA ASP A 76 -10.69 6.15 -0.41
C ASP A 76 -12.22 6.20 -0.36
N GLY A 77 -12.84 6.60 -1.47
CA GLY A 77 -14.28 6.60 -1.67
C GLY A 77 -14.81 5.25 -2.14
N GLY A 78 -14.70 4.23 -1.28
CA GLY A 78 -15.18 2.88 -1.55
C GLY A 78 -16.71 2.78 -1.61
N SER A 79 -17.22 1.68 -2.22
CA SER A 79 -18.67 1.47 -2.39
C SER A 79 -19.41 1.21 -1.08
N THR A 80 -18.78 0.58 -0.10
CA THR A 80 -19.40 0.24 1.20
C THR A 80 -19.08 1.26 2.30
N GLY A 81 -18.12 2.15 2.07
CA GLY A 81 -17.67 3.11 3.08
C GLY A 81 -16.50 3.92 2.55
N THR A 82 -16.27 5.07 3.18
CA THR A 82 -15.18 5.99 2.84
C THR A 82 -14.11 5.92 3.90
N ARG A 83 -12.83 5.80 3.52
CA ARG A 83 -11.70 5.67 4.46
C ARG A 83 -10.73 6.80 4.28
N VAL A 84 -10.20 7.33 5.37
CA VAL A 84 -9.05 8.24 5.36
C VAL A 84 -7.81 7.50 5.84
N HIS A 85 -6.70 7.81 5.20
CA HIS A 85 -5.37 7.34 5.55
C HIS A 85 -4.46 8.55 5.67
N VAL A 86 -3.78 8.65 6.81
CA VAL A 86 -2.83 9.70 7.13
C VAL A 86 -1.47 9.05 7.26
N PHE A 87 -0.56 9.46 6.39
CA PHE A 87 0.80 8.93 6.31
C PHE A 87 1.77 9.94 6.88
N LYS A 88 2.74 9.44 7.64
CA LYS A 88 3.85 10.20 8.21
C LYS A 88 5.16 9.61 7.72
N TYR A 89 5.98 10.41 7.05
CA TYR A 89 7.27 9.96 6.52
C TYR A 89 8.36 10.98 6.79
N ARG A 90 9.61 10.53 6.88
CA ARG A 90 10.77 11.40 7.10
C ARG A 90 11.22 12.01 5.77
N SER A 91 11.51 13.31 5.79
CA SER A 91 12.00 14.03 4.62
C SER A 91 13.36 13.46 4.18
N GLY A 92 13.49 13.11 2.90
CA GLY A 92 14.75 12.59 2.33
C GLY A 92 15.03 11.10 2.57
N SER A 93 14.14 10.36 3.24
CA SER A 93 14.23 8.90 3.36
C SER A 93 13.15 8.20 2.52
N PRO A 94 13.39 6.97 2.04
CA PRO A 94 12.33 6.12 1.51
C PRO A 94 11.17 6.02 2.51
N LEU A 95 9.94 5.95 2.02
CA LEU A 95 8.76 5.75 2.87
C LEU A 95 8.94 4.45 3.66
N GLN A 96 9.01 4.56 4.98
CA GLN A 96 9.01 3.39 5.87
C GLN A 96 7.58 3.06 6.28
N PHE A 97 7.16 1.87 5.87
CA PHE A 97 5.86 1.29 6.15
C PHE A 97 5.86 0.64 7.54
N GLY A 98 5.57 1.44 8.58
CA GLY A 98 5.41 1.00 9.96
C GLY A 98 3.99 1.27 10.47
N LYS A 99 3.54 0.51 11.47
CA LYS A 99 2.23 0.75 12.12
C LYS A 99 2.16 2.14 12.79
N GLU A 100 3.32 2.72 13.09
CA GLU A 100 3.48 4.06 13.68
C GLU A 100 3.45 5.19 12.64
N SER A 101 3.63 4.89 11.35
CA SER A 101 3.62 5.89 10.26
C SER A 101 2.26 6.06 9.59
N LEU A 102 1.22 5.38 10.08
CA LEU A 102 -0.10 5.35 9.44
C LEU A 102 -1.25 5.41 10.46
N ALA A 103 -2.09 6.44 10.34
CA ALA A 103 -3.38 6.52 11.02
C ALA A 103 -4.52 6.38 10.00
N SER A 104 -5.58 5.64 10.34
CA SER A 104 -6.73 5.45 9.44
C SER A 104 -8.05 5.44 10.21
N MET A 105 -9.10 5.92 9.55
CA MET A 105 -10.49 5.90 10.02
C MET A 105 -11.41 5.60 8.83
N ARG A 106 -12.56 4.99 9.10
CA ARG A 106 -13.61 4.71 8.13
C ARG A 106 -14.94 5.29 8.59
N VAL A 107 -15.72 5.83 7.65
CA VAL A 107 -17.12 6.19 7.81
C VAL A 107 -17.99 5.36 6.86
N ASN A 108 -19.25 5.16 7.24
CA ASN A 108 -20.26 4.49 6.43
C ASN A 108 -21.53 5.37 6.38
N PRO A 109 -22.35 5.31 5.31
CA PRO A 109 -22.18 4.47 4.12
C PRO A 109 -21.10 5.03 3.16
N GLY A 110 -20.84 4.32 2.06
CA GLY A 110 -19.95 4.81 1.00
C GLY A 110 -20.55 6.02 0.26
N LEU A 111 -19.70 6.80 -0.43
CA LEU A 111 -20.11 8.06 -1.07
C LEU A 111 -21.28 7.89 -2.05
N SER A 112 -21.42 6.74 -2.71
CA SER A 112 -22.52 6.49 -3.67
C SER A 112 -23.89 6.40 -3.03
N ALA A 113 -23.99 6.12 -1.73
CA ALA A 113 -25.27 6.07 -1.01
C ALA A 113 -25.93 7.46 -0.92
N PHE A 114 -25.14 8.53 -1.10
CA PHE A 114 -25.58 9.92 -1.07
C PHE A 114 -26.11 10.40 -2.45
N ALA A 115 -26.46 9.50 -3.36
CA ALA A 115 -27.01 9.86 -4.67
C ALA A 115 -28.24 10.78 -4.61
N LYS A 116 -29.06 10.61 -3.57
CA LYS A 116 -30.27 11.43 -3.31
C LYS A 116 -30.01 12.65 -2.42
N ASP A 117 -28.87 12.69 -1.74
CA ASP A 117 -28.47 13.77 -0.85
C ASP A 117 -26.95 14.04 -0.97
N PRO A 118 -26.50 14.70 -2.05
CA PRO A 118 -25.07 14.93 -2.28
C PRO A 118 -24.39 15.78 -1.18
N ASP A 119 -25.14 16.66 -0.50
CA ASP A 119 -24.60 17.49 0.58
C ASP A 119 -24.19 16.62 1.78
N GLY A 120 -24.95 15.56 2.08
CA GLY A 120 -24.60 14.55 3.09
C GLY A 120 -23.25 13.87 2.85
N ALA A 121 -22.81 13.72 1.59
CA ALA A 121 -21.48 13.16 1.29
C ALA A 121 -20.35 14.05 1.80
N GLY A 122 -20.49 15.37 1.67
CA GLY A 122 -19.53 16.34 2.20
C GLY A 122 -19.47 16.29 3.72
N VAL A 123 -20.63 16.20 4.39
CA VAL A 123 -20.69 16.03 5.85
C VAL A 123 -19.94 14.77 6.29
N SER A 124 -20.16 13.64 5.61
CA SER A 124 -19.44 12.39 5.90
C SER A 124 -17.92 12.53 5.71
N VAL A 125 -17.47 13.22 4.66
CA VAL A 125 -16.03 13.51 4.44
C VAL A 125 -15.46 14.48 5.48
N SER A 126 -16.27 15.37 6.05
CA SER A 126 -15.81 16.32 7.07
C SER A 126 -15.32 15.62 8.34
N GLU A 127 -15.97 14.52 8.74
CA GLU A 127 -15.53 13.70 9.88
C GLU A 127 -14.13 13.12 9.65
N LEU A 128 -13.86 12.67 8.43
CA LEU A 128 -12.55 12.15 8.02
C LEU A 128 -11.46 13.24 8.02
N VAL A 129 -11.82 14.45 7.59
CA VAL A 129 -10.92 15.61 7.63
C VAL A 129 -10.57 15.99 9.06
N GLU A 130 -11.55 16.02 9.96
CA GLU A 130 -11.32 16.33 11.38
C GLU A 130 -10.47 15.25 12.07
N PHE A 131 -10.67 13.97 11.73
CA PHE A 131 -9.76 12.91 12.16
C PHE A 131 -8.32 13.18 11.71
N ALA A 132 -8.11 13.54 10.43
CA ALA A 132 -6.77 13.79 9.91
C ALA A 132 -6.10 15.01 10.57
N LYS A 133 -6.85 16.08 10.82
CA LYS A 133 -6.40 17.25 11.59
C LYS A 133 -5.94 16.88 12.99
N GLY A 134 -6.64 15.95 13.65
CA GLY A 134 -6.23 15.44 14.96
C GLY A 134 -4.93 14.61 14.96
N ARG A 135 -4.43 14.20 13.79
CA ARG A 135 -3.20 13.39 13.64
C ARG A 135 -1.99 14.17 13.13
N ILE A 136 -2.20 15.36 12.56
CA ILE A 136 -1.15 16.15 11.90
C ILE A 136 -0.97 17.47 12.64
N PRO A 137 0.27 17.86 13.01
CA PRO A 137 0.54 19.16 13.60
C PRO A 137 0.03 20.30 12.72
N ARG A 138 -0.63 21.30 13.32
CA ARG A 138 -1.25 22.42 12.61
C ARG A 138 -0.30 23.15 11.66
N VAL A 139 0.98 23.26 12.03
CA VAL A 139 2.04 23.88 11.23
C VAL A 139 2.27 23.17 9.89
N SER A 140 1.98 21.86 9.80
CA SER A 140 2.15 21.06 8.59
C SER A 140 0.88 20.98 7.72
N TRP A 141 -0.24 21.60 8.12
CA TRP A 141 -1.49 21.47 7.34
C TRP A 141 -1.34 22.04 5.93
N GLY A 142 -0.83 23.26 5.79
CA GLY A 142 -0.73 23.95 4.50
C GLY A 142 0.20 23.26 3.47
N GLU A 143 1.12 22.40 3.91
CA GLU A 143 2.00 21.61 3.04
C GLU A 143 1.49 20.18 2.80
N THR A 144 0.58 19.69 3.63
CA THR A 144 0.06 18.32 3.57
C THR A 144 -1.00 18.21 2.49
N GLU A 145 -0.74 17.40 1.47
CA GLU A 145 -1.70 17.13 0.41
C GLU A 145 -2.81 16.19 0.89
N ILE A 146 -4.06 16.56 0.62
CA ILE A 146 -5.23 15.69 0.77
C ILE A 146 -5.82 15.37 -0.60
N ARG A 147 -6.15 14.10 -0.85
CA ARG A 147 -6.75 13.66 -2.11
C ARG A 147 -7.91 12.71 -1.84
N LEU A 148 -8.91 12.70 -2.71
CA LEU A 148 -10.04 11.78 -2.66
C LEU A 148 -10.12 11.02 -3.97
N MET A 149 -10.06 9.70 -3.92
CA MET A 149 -10.25 8.88 -5.11
C MET A 149 -11.40 7.92 -4.84
N ALA A 150 -12.49 8.11 -5.58
CA ALA A 150 -13.67 7.27 -5.48
C ALA A 150 -13.59 6.13 -6.50
N THR A 151 -14.10 4.95 -6.12
CA THR A 151 -13.95 3.72 -6.91
C THR A 151 -15.27 3.30 -7.55
N ALA A 152 -15.51 1.99 -7.70
CA ALA A 152 -16.69 1.43 -8.38
C ALA A 152 -18.03 1.93 -7.83
N GLY A 153 -18.12 2.30 -6.56
CA GLY A 153 -19.35 2.84 -5.97
C GLY A 153 -19.89 4.03 -6.77
N LEU A 154 -19.04 5.02 -7.03
CA LEU A 154 -19.44 6.21 -7.81
C LEU A 154 -19.52 5.90 -9.31
N ARG A 155 -18.68 4.99 -9.84
CA ARG A 155 -18.73 4.59 -11.27
C ARG A 155 -20.11 4.04 -11.69
N MET A 156 -20.90 3.52 -10.74
CA MET A 156 -22.26 3.00 -11.00
C MET A 156 -23.34 4.09 -11.09
N LEU A 157 -23.03 5.33 -10.72
CA LEU A 157 -24.00 6.44 -10.76
C LEU A 157 -23.91 7.20 -12.08
N ASP A 158 -24.94 7.96 -12.42
CA ASP A 158 -24.89 8.87 -13.56
C ASP A 158 -23.85 9.98 -13.34
N ALA A 159 -23.19 10.42 -14.41
CA ALA A 159 -22.10 11.39 -14.34
C ALA A 159 -22.48 12.70 -13.62
N GLU A 160 -23.72 13.17 -13.80
CA GLU A 160 -24.22 14.36 -13.12
C GLU A 160 -24.33 14.16 -11.60
N VAL A 161 -24.80 12.99 -11.17
CA VAL A 161 -24.90 12.63 -9.74
C VAL A 161 -23.50 12.49 -9.14
N GLN A 162 -22.59 11.81 -9.84
CA GLN A 162 -21.18 11.69 -9.43
C GLN A 162 -20.56 13.06 -9.18
N GLU A 163 -20.75 13.99 -10.11
CA GLU A 163 -20.16 15.32 -10.02
C GLU A 163 -20.77 16.15 -8.87
N ARG A 164 -22.08 16.07 -8.64
CA ARG A 164 -22.70 16.74 -7.47
C ARG A 164 -22.12 16.23 -6.14
N ILE A 165 -21.96 14.91 -5.99
CA ILE A 165 -21.34 14.30 -4.80
C ILE A 165 -19.90 14.78 -4.65
N LEU A 166 -19.10 14.73 -5.72
CA LEU A 166 -17.71 15.17 -5.69
C LEU A 166 -17.57 16.66 -5.40
N GLN A 167 -18.48 17.51 -5.91
CA GLN A 167 -18.47 18.94 -5.60
C GLN A 167 -18.73 19.23 -4.12
N SER A 168 -19.66 18.51 -3.51
CA SER A 168 -19.89 18.56 -2.06
C SER A 168 -18.62 18.18 -1.29
N CYS A 169 -17.95 17.10 -1.68
CA CYS A 169 -16.68 16.69 -1.07
C CYS A 169 -15.56 17.73 -1.28
N ARG A 170 -15.41 18.26 -2.51
CA ARG A 170 -14.41 19.30 -2.86
C ARG A 170 -14.56 20.55 -2.00
N LYS A 171 -15.80 20.97 -1.71
CA LYS A 171 -16.06 22.11 -0.82
C LYS A 171 -15.47 21.90 0.58
N VAL A 172 -15.61 20.70 1.13
CA VAL A 172 -15.05 20.34 2.44
C VAL A 172 -13.53 20.25 2.38
N LEU A 173 -12.97 19.60 1.36
CA LEU A 173 -11.53 19.46 1.18
C LEU A 173 -10.83 20.82 0.97
N ARG A 174 -11.42 21.73 0.19
CA ARG A 174 -10.94 23.12 0.02
C ARG A 174 -10.87 23.88 1.35
N ASN A 175 -11.86 23.69 2.22
CA ASN A 175 -11.96 24.39 3.50
C ASN A 175 -11.20 23.68 4.64
N SER A 176 -10.52 22.57 4.36
CA SER A 176 -9.85 21.76 5.38
C SER A 176 -8.60 22.42 5.98
N GLY A 177 -7.96 23.35 5.25
CA GLY A 177 -6.64 23.89 5.59
C GLY A 177 -5.47 23.02 5.12
N PHE A 178 -5.74 21.83 4.60
CA PHE A 178 -4.77 21.02 3.87
C PHE A 178 -4.59 21.51 2.44
N LYS A 179 -3.45 21.18 1.81
CA LYS A 179 -3.21 21.49 0.41
C LYS A 179 -4.13 20.63 -0.46
N PHE A 180 -4.97 21.28 -1.26
CA PHE A 180 -5.98 20.61 -2.09
C PHE A 180 -6.15 21.31 -3.45
N MET A 181 -6.44 20.52 -4.49
CA MET A 181 -6.86 21.00 -5.81
C MET A 181 -8.09 20.21 -6.25
N ASP A 182 -9.06 20.85 -6.92
CA ASP A 182 -10.35 20.21 -7.24
C ASP A 182 -10.21 18.90 -8.04
N HIS A 183 -9.24 18.81 -8.95
CA HIS A 183 -8.96 17.60 -9.73
C HIS A 183 -8.33 16.45 -8.91
N TRP A 184 -7.97 16.67 -7.64
CA TRP A 184 -7.53 15.62 -6.71
C TRP A 184 -8.67 14.92 -5.99
N ALA A 185 -9.91 15.40 -6.15
CA ALA A 185 -11.11 14.66 -5.80
C ALA A 185 -11.79 14.19 -7.09
N SER A 186 -11.64 12.91 -7.43
CA SER A 186 -12.12 12.34 -8.68
C SER A 186 -12.53 10.87 -8.55
N VAL A 187 -13.25 10.38 -9.55
CA VAL A 187 -13.51 8.94 -9.71
C VAL A 187 -12.37 8.34 -10.52
N ILE A 188 -11.68 7.32 -9.99
CA ILE A 188 -10.61 6.64 -10.71
C ILE A 188 -11.18 5.59 -11.67
N THR A 189 -10.45 5.35 -12.77
CA THR A 189 -10.81 4.25 -13.66
C THR A 189 -10.55 2.92 -12.96
N GLY A 190 -11.33 1.89 -13.30
CA GLY A 190 -11.12 0.58 -12.69
C GLY A 190 -9.78 -0.06 -13.06
N SER A 191 -9.23 0.25 -14.24
CA SER A 191 -7.87 -0.19 -14.60
C SER A 191 -6.81 0.47 -13.73
N ASP A 192 -6.99 1.75 -13.37
CA ASP A 192 -6.04 2.46 -12.49
C ASP A 192 -6.09 1.89 -11.07
N GLU A 193 -7.28 1.57 -10.55
CA GLU A 193 -7.47 0.91 -9.26
C GLU A 193 -6.63 -0.38 -9.16
N GLY A 194 -6.70 -1.25 -10.18
CA GLY A 194 -5.89 -2.47 -10.24
C GLY A 194 -4.39 -2.20 -10.43
N VAL A 195 -4.01 -1.20 -11.23
CA VAL A 195 -2.60 -0.81 -11.41
C VAL A 195 -1.99 -0.30 -10.11
N TYR A 196 -2.69 0.53 -9.35
CA TYR A 196 -2.19 1.03 -8.07
C TYR A 196 -2.02 -0.11 -7.07
N ALA A 197 -2.98 -1.03 -6.98
CA ALA A 197 -2.84 -2.23 -6.15
C ALA A 197 -1.61 -3.06 -6.54
N TRP A 198 -1.35 -3.23 -7.85
CA TRP A 198 -0.19 -3.96 -8.35
C TRP A 198 1.14 -3.27 -8.03
N VAL A 199 1.21 -1.94 -8.17
CA VAL A 199 2.41 -1.16 -7.83
C VAL A 199 2.73 -1.32 -6.35
N VAL A 200 1.74 -1.14 -5.48
CA VAL A 200 1.90 -1.26 -4.03
C VAL A 200 2.38 -2.64 -3.63
N ALA A 201 1.76 -3.68 -4.18
CA ALA A 201 2.13 -5.06 -3.88
C ALA A 201 3.57 -5.35 -4.25
N ASN A 202 4.00 -4.96 -5.45
CA ASN A 202 5.34 -5.23 -5.94
C ASN A 202 6.40 -4.31 -5.30
N TYR A 203 6.01 -3.10 -4.88
CA TYR A 203 6.88 -2.25 -4.07
C TYR A 203 7.11 -2.89 -2.70
N ALA A 204 6.06 -3.34 -2.03
CA ALA A 204 6.15 -4.01 -0.73
C ALA A 204 6.92 -5.34 -0.79
N LEU A 205 6.80 -6.07 -1.90
CA LEU A 205 7.56 -7.30 -2.16
C LEU A 205 9.01 -7.06 -2.60
N GLY A 206 9.37 -5.82 -2.94
CA GLY A 206 10.72 -5.48 -3.44
C GLY A 206 11.01 -5.98 -4.86
N THR A 207 9.98 -6.31 -5.64
CA THR A 207 10.10 -6.81 -7.02
C THR A 207 10.12 -5.69 -8.06
N LEU A 208 9.67 -4.47 -7.72
CA LEU A 208 9.82 -3.30 -8.58
C LEU A 208 11.29 -2.91 -8.78
N GLY A 209 11.64 -2.50 -10.00
CA GLY A 209 13.00 -2.28 -10.45
C GLY A 209 13.73 -3.56 -10.94
N GLY A 210 13.14 -4.75 -10.77
CA GLY A 210 13.64 -6.03 -11.26
C GLY A 210 13.01 -6.49 -12.59
N ASP A 211 13.10 -7.78 -12.89
CA ASP A 211 12.47 -8.40 -14.06
C ASP A 211 10.93 -8.26 -13.98
N PRO A 212 10.26 -7.68 -14.99
CA PRO A 212 8.80 -7.67 -15.08
C PRO A 212 8.12 -9.01 -14.84
N LEU A 213 8.72 -10.13 -15.27
CA LEU A 213 8.13 -11.45 -15.13
C LEU A 213 8.20 -12.04 -13.71
N ASP A 214 9.03 -11.47 -12.84
CA ASP A 214 9.14 -11.84 -11.42
C ASP A 214 8.12 -11.11 -10.54
N THR A 215 7.38 -10.16 -11.12
CA THR A 215 6.34 -9.43 -10.39
C THR A 215 5.14 -10.31 -10.07
N THR A 216 4.47 -9.98 -8.98
CA THR A 216 3.28 -10.67 -8.49
C THR A 216 2.03 -9.95 -9.00
N GLY A 217 1.12 -10.70 -9.62
CA GLY A 217 -0.17 -10.19 -10.07
C GLY A 217 -1.13 -9.90 -8.90
N ILE A 218 -2.17 -9.13 -9.18
CA ILE A 218 -3.23 -8.80 -8.22
C ILE A 218 -4.58 -9.27 -8.75
N VAL A 219 -5.34 -9.90 -7.87
CA VAL A 219 -6.78 -10.13 -8.01
C VAL A 219 -7.47 -9.45 -6.85
N GLU A 220 -8.21 -8.39 -7.12
CA GLU A 220 -8.89 -7.61 -6.10
C GLU A 220 -10.39 -7.84 -6.20
N LEU A 221 -11.04 -8.06 -5.06
CA LEU A 221 -12.50 -8.21 -4.98
C LEU A 221 -13.08 -7.17 -4.05
N GLY A 222 -13.43 -6.01 -4.59
CA GLY A 222 -14.13 -4.95 -3.88
C GLY A 222 -15.62 -5.26 -3.70
N GLY A 223 -16.38 -4.29 -3.16
CA GLY A 223 -17.82 -4.44 -2.96
C GLY A 223 -18.63 -4.30 -4.26
N ALA A 224 -18.18 -3.46 -5.21
CA ALA A 224 -18.90 -3.17 -6.45
C ALA A 224 -18.18 -3.57 -7.74
N SER A 225 -16.88 -3.82 -7.70
CA SER A 225 -16.11 -4.37 -8.82
C SER A 225 -15.05 -5.37 -8.34
N ALA A 226 -14.51 -6.12 -9.30
CA ALA A 226 -13.28 -6.88 -9.15
C ALA A 226 -12.23 -6.37 -10.14
N GLN A 227 -10.95 -6.61 -9.88
CA GLN A 227 -9.84 -6.19 -10.74
C GLN A 227 -8.84 -7.33 -10.90
N VAL A 228 -8.28 -7.45 -12.09
CA VAL A 228 -7.17 -8.37 -12.40
C VAL A 228 -6.06 -7.58 -13.07
N THR A 229 -4.88 -7.58 -12.47
CA THR A 229 -3.73 -6.81 -12.95
C THR A 229 -2.42 -7.60 -12.81
N PHE A 230 -1.71 -7.82 -13.91
CA PHE A 230 -0.44 -8.55 -13.91
C PHE A 230 0.38 -8.28 -15.17
N VAL A 231 1.67 -8.60 -15.14
CA VAL A 231 2.51 -8.63 -16.34
C VAL A 231 2.18 -9.91 -17.12
N SER A 232 1.58 -9.76 -18.29
CA SER A 232 1.22 -10.88 -19.17
C SER A 232 2.39 -11.29 -20.04
N ARG A 233 2.61 -12.61 -20.22
CA ARG A 233 3.51 -13.16 -21.25
C ARG A 233 2.87 -13.22 -22.63
N GLU A 234 1.54 -13.17 -22.68
CA GLU A 234 0.75 -13.17 -23.90
C GLU A 234 0.51 -11.73 -24.39
N PRO A 235 0.34 -11.50 -25.71
CA PRO A 235 0.01 -10.20 -26.25
C PRO A 235 -1.28 -9.62 -25.63
N VAL A 236 -1.18 -8.41 -25.10
CA VAL A 236 -2.31 -7.69 -24.49
C VAL A 236 -2.81 -6.63 -25.46
N LEU A 237 -4.13 -6.59 -25.69
CA LEU A 237 -4.75 -5.56 -26.51
C LEU A 237 -4.54 -4.16 -25.90
N PRO A 238 -4.39 -3.10 -26.71
CA PRO A 238 -4.17 -1.75 -26.21
C PRO A 238 -5.21 -1.27 -25.20
N SER A 239 -6.48 -1.69 -25.33
CA SER A 239 -7.57 -1.36 -24.40
C SER A 239 -7.31 -1.83 -22.98
N PHE A 240 -6.70 -3.02 -22.81
CA PHE A 240 -6.38 -3.64 -21.52
C PHE A 240 -4.94 -3.40 -21.07
N SER A 241 -4.09 -2.87 -21.94
CA SER A 241 -2.68 -2.63 -21.66
C SER A 241 -2.48 -1.34 -20.87
N ARG A 242 -1.71 -1.42 -19.78
CA ARG A 242 -1.28 -0.26 -18.98
C ARG A 242 0.23 -0.28 -18.82
N THR A 243 0.86 0.87 -18.94
CA THR A 243 2.32 0.99 -18.83
C THR A 243 2.70 1.69 -17.53
N VAL A 244 3.55 1.05 -16.74
CA VAL A 244 4.13 1.62 -15.52
C VAL A 244 5.63 1.73 -15.71
N LYS A 245 6.22 2.85 -15.33
CA LYS A 245 7.68 3.03 -15.31
C LYS A 245 8.16 3.15 -13.87
N PHE A 246 9.21 2.41 -13.54
CA PHE A 246 9.87 2.48 -12.24
C PHE A 246 11.38 2.44 -12.45
N GLY A 247 12.06 3.56 -12.15
CA GLY A 247 13.47 3.73 -12.52
C GLY A 247 13.66 3.59 -14.03
N ASN A 248 14.56 2.68 -14.45
CA ASN A 248 14.83 2.39 -15.85
C ASN A 248 13.98 1.25 -16.43
N ILE A 249 13.08 0.66 -15.63
CA ILE A 249 12.26 -0.49 -16.04
C ILE A 249 10.87 -0.01 -16.45
N THR A 250 10.36 -0.58 -17.55
CA THR A 250 9.01 -0.37 -18.04
C THR A 250 8.21 -1.67 -17.94
N TYR A 251 7.13 -1.65 -17.17
CA TYR A 251 6.20 -2.77 -17.00
C TYR A 251 5.00 -2.56 -17.92
N LYS A 252 4.71 -3.57 -18.76
CA LYS A 252 3.49 -3.63 -19.56
C LYS A 252 2.52 -4.58 -18.89
N LEU A 253 1.49 -4.02 -18.29
CA LEU A 253 0.49 -4.73 -17.50
C LEU A 253 -0.74 -5.01 -18.34
N TYR A 254 -1.33 -6.19 -18.19
CA TYR A 254 -2.76 -6.34 -18.36
C TYR A 254 -3.44 -5.74 -17.13
N SER A 255 -4.44 -4.89 -17.31
CA SER A 255 -5.28 -4.40 -16.21
C SER A 255 -6.73 -4.22 -16.66
N HIS A 256 -7.64 -4.94 -16.00
CA HIS A 256 -9.06 -4.81 -16.25
C HIS A 256 -9.87 -4.79 -14.95
N SER A 257 -11.00 -4.08 -14.98
CA SER A 257 -11.95 -4.00 -13.87
C SER A 257 -13.33 -4.46 -14.32
N PHE A 258 -13.83 -5.47 -13.63
CA PHE A 258 -15.13 -6.07 -13.83
C PHE A 258 -16.14 -5.33 -12.94
N LEU A 259 -16.71 -4.25 -13.47
CA LEU A 259 -17.77 -3.50 -12.78
C LEU A 259 -19.01 -4.38 -12.62
N HIS A 260 -19.68 -4.32 -11.48
CA HIS A 260 -20.80 -5.19 -11.05
C HIS A 260 -20.41 -6.61 -10.60
N PHE A 261 -19.14 -6.98 -10.71
CA PHE A 261 -18.61 -8.27 -10.21
C PHE A 261 -18.02 -8.16 -8.79
N GLY A 262 -18.19 -7.01 -8.14
CA GLY A 262 -17.84 -6.88 -6.72
C GLY A 262 -18.77 -7.71 -5.85
N LEU A 263 -18.27 -8.16 -4.72
CA LEU A 263 -18.95 -9.16 -3.88
C LEU A 263 -20.37 -8.74 -3.47
N ASN A 264 -20.56 -7.49 -3.04
CA ASN A 264 -21.86 -7.00 -2.58
C ASN A 264 -22.85 -6.87 -3.73
N VAL A 265 -22.41 -6.32 -4.87
CA VAL A 265 -23.27 -6.17 -6.06
C VAL A 265 -23.63 -7.52 -6.67
N ALA A 266 -22.70 -8.49 -6.66
CA ALA A 266 -22.97 -9.85 -7.08
C ALA A 266 -24.01 -10.52 -6.17
N HIS A 267 -23.89 -10.36 -4.84
CA HIS A 267 -24.87 -10.90 -3.89
C HIS A 267 -26.24 -10.22 -4.02
N ASP A 268 -26.27 -8.91 -4.26
CA ASP A 268 -27.52 -8.21 -4.53
C ASP A 268 -28.16 -8.69 -5.84
N SER A 269 -27.36 -8.93 -6.88
CA SER A 269 -27.83 -9.50 -8.15
C SER A 269 -28.38 -10.91 -7.97
N TRP A 270 -27.78 -11.71 -7.09
CA TRP A 270 -28.32 -13.02 -6.70
C TRP A 270 -29.72 -12.88 -6.10
N LYS A 271 -29.87 -12.04 -5.08
CA LYS A 271 -31.15 -11.80 -4.39
C LYS A 271 -32.22 -11.24 -5.34
N GLU A 272 -31.86 -10.31 -6.22
CA GLU A 272 -32.78 -9.78 -7.24
C GLU A 272 -33.24 -10.87 -8.22
N GLY A 273 -32.32 -11.72 -8.67
CA GLY A 273 -32.65 -12.85 -9.54
C GLY A 273 -33.52 -13.91 -8.87
N LEU A 274 -33.32 -14.13 -7.57
CA LEU A 274 -34.16 -14.99 -6.75
C LEU A 274 -35.60 -14.46 -6.65
N VAL A 275 -35.76 -13.16 -6.42
CA VAL A 275 -37.07 -12.47 -6.37
C VAL A 275 -37.75 -12.46 -7.74
N SER A 276 -37.01 -12.15 -8.81
CA SER A 276 -37.55 -12.09 -10.17
C SER A 276 -37.78 -13.47 -10.81
N GLY A 277 -37.32 -14.55 -10.19
CA GLY A 277 -37.53 -15.92 -10.66
C GLY A 277 -36.60 -16.33 -11.80
N LYS A 278 -35.59 -15.50 -12.10
CA LYS A 278 -34.61 -15.74 -13.18
C LYS A 278 -33.68 -16.94 -12.90
N PHE A 279 -33.56 -17.35 -11.64
CA PHE A 279 -32.67 -18.44 -11.22
C PHE A 279 -33.41 -19.67 -10.66
N GLY A 280 -34.74 -19.76 -10.85
CA GLY A 280 -35.50 -20.93 -10.42
C GLY A 280 -35.16 -22.17 -11.26
N LEU A 281 -34.77 -23.27 -10.61
CA LEU A 281 -34.73 -24.60 -11.23
C LEU A 281 -36.15 -24.94 -11.68
N ALA A 282 -36.37 -24.99 -12.99
CA ALA A 282 -37.69 -25.19 -13.57
C ALA A 282 -38.21 -26.62 -13.29
N SER A 283 -39.27 -26.72 -12.49
CA SER A 283 -40.21 -27.84 -12.56
C SER A 283 -41.65 -27.30 -12.56
N GLN A 284 -42.42 -27.79 -13.54
CA GLN A 284 -43.80 -27.39 -13.81
C GLN A 284 -44.74 -27.76 -12.65
N SER A 285 -45.72 -26.88 -12.41
CA SER A 285 -46.89 -27.02 -11.52
C SER A 285 -46.69 -26.78 -10.00
N LEU A 286 -47.49 -25.86 -9.44
CA LEU A 286 -47.57 -25.41 -8.02
C LEU A 286 -46.29 -24.86 -7.36
N GLN A 287 -45.10 -25.21 -7.88
CA GLN A 287 -43.77 -24.79 -7.44
C GLN A 287 -43.32 -23.42 -8.00
N GLU A 288 -44.10 -22.77 -8.86
CA GLU A 288 -43.77 -21.44 -9.40
C GLU A 288 -43.66 -20.34 -8.32
N ARG A 289 -44.27 -20.58 -7.14
CA ARG A 289 -44.21 -19.69 -5.99
C ARG A 289 -43.06 -20.02 -5.02
N LEU A 290 -42.37 -21.16 -5.12
CA LEU A 290 -41.28 -21.48 -4.20
C LEU A 290 -39.94 -21.10 -4.83
N ARG A 291 -39.15 -20.29 -4.13
CA ARG A 291 -37.82 -19.85 -4.56
C ARG A 291 -36.79 -20.40 -3.60
N ILE A 292 -35.87 -21.21 -4.11
CA ILE A 292 -34.83 -21.84 -3.30
C ILE A 292 -33.61 -20.91 -3.26
N ASP A 293 -33.17 -20.58 -2.05
CA ASP A 293 -31.94 -19.84 -1.80
C ASP A 293 -30.88 -20.76 -1.19
N PRO A 294 -29.94 -21.30 -2.01
CA PRO A 294 -28.85 -22.11 -1.51
C PRO A 294 -27.74 -21.27 -0.85
N CYS A 295 -27.74 -19.95 -1.04
CA CYS A 295 -26.66 -19.07 -0.59
C CYS A 295 -26.88 -18.47 0.80
N THR A 296 -28.04 -18.73 1.40
CA THR A 296 -28.37 -18.28 2.74
C THR A 296 -28.59 -19.49 3.65
N PRO A 297 -27.97 -19.53 4.84
CA PRO A 297 -28.13 -20.63 5.79
C PRO A 297 -29.60 -20.91 6.12
N THR A 298 -29.92 -22.19 6.33
CA THR A 298 -31.28 -22.62 6.68
C THR A 298 -31.75 -21.98 7.98
N GLY A 299 -33.04 -21.68 8.05
CA GLY A 299 -33.65 -21.06 9.23
C GLY A 299 -33.64 -19.53 9.20
N TYR A 300 -32.96 -18.90 8.23
CA TYR A 300 -33.11 -17.46 7.99
C TYR A 300 -34.45 -17.15 7.31
N SER A 301 -35.11 -16.09 7.77
CA SER A 301 -36.36 -15.58 7.21
C SER A 301 -36.19 -14.15 6.72
N TYR A 302 -36.51 -13.91 5.45
CA TYR A 302 -36.34 -12.62 4.79
C TYR A 302 -37.42 -11.59 5.19
N SER A 303 -36.99 -10.38 5.59
CA SER A 303 -37.85 -9.19 5.65
C SER A 303 -38.05 -8.54 4.26
N ALA A 304 -39.03 -7.64 4.08
CA ALA A 304 -39.25 -6.96 2.81
C ALA A 304 -38.07 -6.07 2.43
N GLU A 305 -37.47 -5.44 3.45
CA GLU A 305 -36.31 -4.58 3.34
C GLU A 305 -35.06 -5.39 2.97
N SER A 306 -34.88 -6.58 3.56
CA SER A 306 -33.73 -7.46 3.28
C SER A 306 -33.67 -7.97 1.83
N LEU A 307 -34.84 -8.10 1.19
CA LEU A 307 -34.98 -8.44 -0.24
C LEU A 307 -34.96 -7.22 -1.17
N LYS A 308 -34.79 -6.01 -0.63
CA LYS A 308 -34.79 -4.74 -1.39
C LYS A 308 -36.02 -4.59 -2.30
N LEU A 309 -37.20 -4.97 -1.81
CA LEU A 309 -38.45 -4.86 -2.56
C LEU A 309 -38.87 -3.37 -2.73
N PRO A 310 -39.55 -3.02 -3.84
CA PRO A 310 -40.08 -1.66 -4.04
C PRO A 310 -41.10 -1.28 -2.95
N PRO A 311 -41.39 0.02 -2.72
CA PRO A 311 -42.23 0.47 -1.60
C PRO A 311 -43.70 -0.02 -1.62
N SER A 312 -44.35 0.19 -0.48
CA SER A 312 -45.35 -0.66 0.19
C SER A 312 -46.54 -1.20 -0.62
N SER A 313 -47.11 -0.50 -1.61
CA SER A 313 -48.31 -0.98 -2.32
C SER A 313 -48.03 -2.06 -3.38
N GLU A 314 -46.81 -2.13 -3.91
CA GLU A 314 -46.36 -3.24 -4.80
C GLU A 314 -45.71 -4.37 -3.99
N SER A 315 -45.08 -4.05 -2.85
CA SER A 315 -44.36 -5.02 -2.01
C SER A 315 -45.23 -6.14 -1.45
N GLU A 316 -46.49 -5.86 -1.07
CA GLU A 316 -47.44 -6.85 -0.54
C GLU A 316 -47.96 -7.79 -1.63
N LYS A 317 -48.16 -7.26 -2.85
CA LYS A 317 -48.48 -8.08 -4.03
C LYS A 317 -47.30 -8.96 -4.43
N VAL A 318 -46.07 -8.47 -4.36
CA VAL A 318 -44.86 -9.25 -4.69
C VAL A 318 -44.57 -10.33 -3.64
N ARG A 319 -44.73 -10.03 -2.34
CA ARG A 319 -44.58 -11.01 -1.24
C ARG A 319 -45.63 -12.13 -1.25
N SER A 320 -46.86 -11.84 -1.70
CA SER A 320 -47.92 -12.85 -1.81
C SER A 320 -47.77 -13.76 -3.04
N LEU A 321 -46.84 -13.42 -3.96
CA LEU A 321 -46.58 -14.19 -5.17
C LEU A 321 -45.53 -15.30 -4.99
N PHE A 322 -44.65 -15.23 -4.00
CA PHE A 322 -43.65 -16.28 -3.77
C PHE A 322 -43.15 -16.39 -2.32
N THR A 323 -42.67 -17.58 -1.95
CA THR A 323 -42.00 -17.89 -0.69
C THR A 323 -40.55 -18.21 -0.98
N VAL A 324 -39.61 -17.62 -0.22
CA VAL A 324 -38.19 -17.96 -0.29
C VAL A 324 -37.87 -19.00 0.77
N GLN A 325 -37.30 -20.13 0.35
CA GLN A 325 -36.80 -21.18 1.22
C GLN A 325 -35.28 -21.16 1.26
N THR A 326 -34.72 -20.94 2.44
CA THR A 326 -33.27 -20.89 2.69
C THR A 326 -32.74 -22.29 2.97
N MET A 327 -31.75 -22.74 2.18
CA MET A 327 -31.25 -24.12 2.21
C MET A 327 -29.77 -24.25 2.58
N GLY A 328 -28.98 -23.19 2.49
CA GLY A 328 -27.58 -23.24 2.90
C GLY A 328 -26.74 -24.29 2.16
N ASN A 329 -26.99 -24.51 0.86
CA ASN A 329 -26.23 -25.48 0.07
C ASN A 329 -25.07 -24.81 -0.65
N PHE A 330 -23.85 -24.97 -0.12
CA PHE A 330 -22.64 -24.37 -0.70
C PHE A 330 -22.42 -24.73 -2.17
N SER A 331 -22.63 -25.98 -2.56
CA SER A 331 -22.38 -26.43 -3.94
C SER A 331 -23.34 -25.76 -4.93
N GLU A 332 -24.62 -25.70 -4.59
CA GLU A 332 -25.63 -24.98 -5.39
C GLU A 332 -25.38 -23.47 -5.37
N CYS A 333 -24.96 -22.91 -4.24
CA CYS A 333 -24.59 -21.50 -4.15
C CYS A 333 -23.38 -21.17 -5.03
N ARG A 334 -22.39 -22.07 -5.10
CA ARG A 334 -21.23 -21.93 -5.99
C ARG A 334 -21.66 -22.00 -7.46
N SER A 335 -22.58 -22.88 -7.82
CA SER A 335 -23.17 -22.90 -9.16
C SER A 335 -23.91 -21.61 -9.48
N ALA A 336 -24.70 -21.08 -8.53
CA ALA A 336 -25.36 -19.79 -8.65
C ALA A 336 -24.37 -18.63 -8.85
N ALA A 337 -23.30 -18.58 -8.06
CA ALA A 337 -22.23 -17.62 -8.22
C ALA A 337 -21.54 -17.73 -9.59
N LEU A 338 -21.28 -18.94 -10.08
CA LEU A 338 -20.70 -19.16 -11.39
C LEU A 338 -21.61 -18.65 -12.53
N MET A 339 -22.92 -18.83 -12.42
CA MET A 339 -23.87 -18.25 -13.38
C MET A 339 -23.77 -16.72 -13.42
N LEU A 340 -23.64 -16.06 -12.27
CA LEU A 340 -23.45 -14.60 -12.21
C LEU A 340 -22.13 -14.17 -12.87
N LEU A 341 -21.05 -14.93 -12.65
CA LEU A 341 -19.75 -14.68 -13.26
C LEU A 341 -19.74 -14.90 -14.78
N GLN A 342 -20.63 -15.75 -15.30
CA GLN A 342 -20.77 -16.04 -16.73
C GLN A 342 -21.77 -15.13 -17.44
N LYS A 343 -22.51 -14.28 -16.71
CA LYS A 343 -23.48 -13.36 -17.29
C LYS A 343 -22.82 -12.44 -18.33
N GLY A 344 -23.35 -12.40 -19.55
CA GLY A 344 -22.81 -11.59 -20.64
C GLY A 344 -21.77 -12.34 -21.48
N LYS A 345 -21.40 -13.57 -21.15
CA LYS A 345 -20.41 -14.36 -21.90
C LYS A 345 -20.81 -14.63 -23.35
N GLU A 346 -22.10 -14.64 -23.65
CA GLU A 346 -22.65 -14.69 -25.01
C GLU A 346 -22.21 -13.52 -25.90
N SER A 347 -21.83 -12.38 -25.29
CA SER A 347 -21.31 -11.20 -25.99
C SER A 347 -19.78 -11.18 -26.07
N CYS A 348 -19.10 -12.28 -25.72
CA CYS A 348 -17.64 -12.40 -25.79
C CYS A 348 -17.17 -12.35 -27.25
N SER A 349 -16.37 -11.35 -27.59
CA SER A 349 -15.75 -11.20 -28.92
C SER A 349 -14.43 -11.96 -29.09
N HIS A 350 -13.98 -12.66 -28.04
CA HIS A 350 -12.72 -13.40 -28.01
C HIS A 350 -12.98 -14.91 -27.98
N GLN A 351 -11.95 -15.70 -28.33
CA GLN A 351 -12.09 -17.17 -28.35
C GLN A 351 -12.47 -17.75 -26.98
N HIS A 352 -11.98 -17.14 -25.89
CA HIS A 352 -12.31 -17.52 -24.51
C HIS A 352 -12.46 -16.27 -23.63
N CYS A 353 -13.59 -16.14 -22.95
CA CYS A 353 -13.81 -15.18 -21.87
C CYS A 353 -14.03 -15.93 -20.55
N HIS A 354 -13.26 -15.55 -19.53
CA HIS A 354 -13.25 -16.19 -18.22
C HIS A 354 -14.34 -15.63 -17.29
N MET A 355 -14.61 -14.33 -17.38
CA MET A 355 -15.66 -13.64 -16.63
C MET A 355 -16.40 -12.66 -17.54
N GLY A 356 -17.72 -12.78 -17.58
CA GLY A 356 -18.60 -12.05 -18.50
C GLY A 356 -18.12 -12.15 -19.96
N SER A 357 -18.19 -11.03 -20.67
CA SER A 357 -17.76 -10.89 -22.07
C SER A 357 -16.29 -10.52 -22.24
N THR A 358 -15.47 -10.57 -21.18
CA THR A 358 -14.11 -10.02 -21.22
C THR A 358 -13.03 -11.10 -21.29
N PHE A 359 -12.05 -10.85 -22.18
CA PHE A 359 -10.84 -11.65 -22.29
C PHE A 359 -9.88 -11.38 -21.12
N ILE A 360 -9.37 -12.46 -20.55
CA ILE A 360 -8.31 -12.45 -19.53
C ILE A 360 -7.22 -13.37 -20.08
N PRO A 361 -5.97 -12.90 -20.25
CA PRO A 361 -4.86 -13.79 -20.59
C PRO A 361 -4.69 -14.86 -19.52
N ASN A 362 -4.06 -15.98 -19.84
CA ASN A 362 -3.81 -17.01 -18.83
C ASN A 362 -3.02 -16.41 -17.66
N LEU A 363 -3.50 -16.69 -16.45
CA LEU A 363 -2.85 -16.22 -15.24
C LEU A 363 -1.53 -16.98 -15.07
N GLN A 364 -0.41 -16.27 -15.21
CA GLN A 364 0.93 -16.82 -15.11
C GLN A 364 1.72 -16.12 -13.99
N GLY A 365 2.49 -16.88 -13.22
CA GLY A 365 3.26 -16.36 -12.09
C GLY A 365 2.50 -16.43 -10.76
N ASN A 366 2.96 -15.64 -9.79
CA ASN A 366 2.34 -15.55 -8.46
C ASN A 366 1.25 -14.47 -8.46
N PHE A 367 0.20 -14.68 -7.67
CA PHE A 367 -0.88 -13.70 -7.50
C PHE A 367 -1.20 -13.46 -6.03
N LEU A 368 -1.57 -12.22 -5.72
CA LEU A 368 -2.16 -11.84 -4.44
C LEU A 368 -3.65 -11.55 -4.63
N ALA A 369 -4.44 -12.19 -3.79
CA ALA A 369 -5.87 -11.93 -3.67
C ALA A 369 -6.12 -10.96 -2.48
N THR A 370 -6.68 -9.78 -2.75
CA THR A 370 -6.89 -8.71 -1.76
C THR A 370 -8.36 -8.48 -1.43
N GLU A 371 -8.68 -7.54 -0.54
CA GLU A 371 -10.06 -7.15 -0.26
C GLU A 371 -10.97 -8.24 0.29
N ASN A 372 -12.13 -8.47 -0.32
CA ASN A 372 -13.09 -9.42 0.22
C ASN A 372 -12.55 -10.86 0.22
N PHE A 373 -11.51 -11.17 -0.57
CA PHE A 373 -10.77 -12.42 -0.42
C PHE A 373 -10.15 -12.52 0.98
N TYR A 374 -9.46 -11.47 1.43
CA TYR A 374 -8.85 -11.41 2.77
C TYR A 374 -9.91 -11.37 3.87
N HIS A 375 -10.95 -10.53 3.73
CA HIS A 375 -11.97 -10.37 4.76
C HIS A 375 -12.78 -11.66 5.00
N THR A 376 -13.15 -12.35 3.92
CA THR A 376 -13.88 -13.63 4.00
C THR A 376 -13.02 -14.70 4.67
N SER A 377 -11.77 -14.83 4.29
CA SER A 377 -10.89 -15.85 4.87
C SER A 377 -10.48 -15.56 6.30
N LYS A 378 -10.31 -14.28 6.65
CA LYS A 378 -10.10 -13.87 8.03
C LYS A 378 -11.31 -14.22 8.90
N PHE A 379 -12.53 -14.03 8.39
CA PHE A 379 -13.75 -14.41 9.11
C PHE A 379 -13.76 -15.92 9.43
N PHE A 380 -13.37 -16.75 8.48
CA PHE A 380 -13.23 -18.20 8.68
C PHE A 380 -11.99 -18.62 9.48
N GLY A 381 -11.19 -17.69 9.97
CA GLY A 381 -9.98 -17.98 10.74
C GLY A 381 -8.90 -18.72 9.93
N LEU A 382 -8.94 -18.61 8.59
CA LEU A 382 -7.97 -19.27 7.73
C LEU A 382 -6.60 -18.68 7.93
N ARG A 383 -5.59 -19.55 7.91
CA ARG A 383 -4.22 -19.13 8.07
C ARG A 383 -3.77 -18.28 6.89
N PRO A 384 -2.80 -17.41 7.14
CA PRO A 384 -2.18 -16.67 6.06
C PRO A 384 -1.44 -17.66 5.11
N LYS A 385 -1.68 -17.61 3.78
CA LYS A 385 -1.33 -18.63 2.74
C LYS A 385 -2.23 -19.88 2.66
N ALA A 386 -3.41 -19.90 3.26
CA ALA A 386 -4.28 -21.08 3.16
C ALA A 386 -4.72 -21.35 1.71
N TYR A 387 -4.77 -22.64 1.34
CA TYR A 387 -5.27 -23.09 0.05
C TYR A 387 -6.75 -22.74 -0.14
N LEU A 388 -7.17 -22.58 -1.39
CA LEU A 388 -8.56 -22.32 -1.76
C LEU A 388 -9.48 -23.47 -1.33
N SER A 389 -8.97 -24.71 -1.31
CA SER A 389 -9.66 -25.88 -0.75
C SER A 389 -10.11 -25.68 0.70
N LYS A 390 -9.32 -24.99 1.53
CA LYS A 390 -9.68 -24.71 2.93
C LYS A 390 -10.80 -23.69 3.04
N LEU A 391 -10.82 -22.68 2.16
CA LEU A 391 -11.94 -21.75 2.08
C LEU A 391 -13.21 -22.46 1.60
N MET A 392 -13.09 -23.38 0.64
CA MET A 392 -14.21 -24.19 0.18
C MET A 392 -14.79 -25.05 1.32
N THR A 393 -13.96 -25.75 2.09
CA THR A 393 -14.44 -26.53 3.25
C THR A 393 -15.09 -25.64 4.31
N ALA A 394 -14.48 -24.50 4.66
CA ALA A 394 -15.06 -23.57 5.63
C ALA A 394 -16.40 -23.00 5.16
N GLY A 395 -16.53 -22.71 3.86
CA GLY A 395 -17.80 -22.29 3.25
C GLY A 395 -18.86 -23.38 3.30
N GLN A 396 -18.51 -24.64 3.03
CA GLN A 396 -19.43 -25.78 3.14
C GLN A 396 -19.97 -25.94 4.56
N GLU A 397 -19.09 -25.89 5.56
CA GLU A 397 -19.47 -25.97 6.97
C GLU A 397 -20.37 -24.80 7.39
N PHE A 398 -20.04 -23.58 6.96
CA PHE A 398 -20.81 -22.39 7.33
C PHE A 398 -22.19 -22.34 6.66
N CYS A 399 -22.25 -22.63 5.36
CA CYS A 399 -23.52 -22.63 4.63
C CYS A 399 -24.49 -23.68 5.19
N GLY A 400 -23.99 -24.88 5.54
CA GLY A 400 -24.81 -25.99 6.02
C GLY A 400 -25.24 -25.92 7.48
N GLU A 401 -24.89 -24.86 8.22
CA GLU A 401 -25.29 -24.67 9.62
C GLU A 401 -26.64 -23.95 9.74
N ASP A 402 -27.33 -24.18 10.85
CA ASP A 402 -28.58 -23.47 11.15
C ASP A 402 -28.33 -21.99 11.53
N TRP A 403 -29.19 -21.10 11.02
CA TRP A 403 -29.05 -19.66 11.24
C TRP A 403 -29.04 -19.24 12.71
N LEU A 404 -29.82 -19.90 13.58
CA LEU A 404 -29.84 -19.57 15.01
C LEU A 404 -28.49 -19.89 15.65
N ARG A 405 -27.90 -21.03 15.31
CA ARG A 405 -26.56 -21.42 15.79
C ARG A 405 -25.47 -20.51 15.29
N LEU A 406 -25.56 -20.04 14.04
CA LEU A 406 -24.64 -19.05 13.51
C LEU A 406 -24.74 -17.73 14.28
N LYS A 407 -25.95 -17.26 14.61
CA LYS A 407 -26.13 -16.06 15.45
C LYS A 407 -25.57 -16.23 16.86
N GLU A 408 -25.74 -17.40 17.47
CA GLU A 408 -25.15 -17.72 18.78
C GLU A 408 -23.62 -17.75 18.74
N LYS A 409 -23.04 -18.28 17.65
CA LYS A 409 -21.59 -18.35 17.48
C LYS A 409 -20.96 -16.99 17.17
N TYR A 410 -21.66 -16.13 16.42
CA TYR A 410 -21.13 -14.87 15.88
C TYR A 410 -21.87 -13.63 16.42
N VAL A 411 -22.16 -13.60 17.73
CA VAL A 411 -22.96 -12.56 18.41
C VAL A 411 -22.55 -11.12 18.11
N SER A 412 -21.24 -10.86 17.93
CA SER A 412 -20.70 -9.51 17.71
C SER A 412 -20.78 -9.02 16.26
N HIS A 413 -21.25 -9.85 15.32
CA HIS A 413 -21.28 -9.49 13.90
C HIS A 413 -22.60 -8.86 13.53
N ASN A 414 -22.56 -7.85 12.66
CA ASN A 414 -23.76 -7.32 12.04
C ASN A 414 -24.45 -8.44 11.24
N GLU A 415 -25.78 -8.57 11.41
CA GLU A 415 -26.55 -9.66 10.80
C GLU A 415 -26.46 -9.67 9.27
N GLU A 416 -26.50 -8.49 8.65
CA GLU A 416 -26.41 -8.34 7.19
C GLU A 416 -25.02 -8.76 6.66
N ASP A 417 -23.96 -8.46 7.40
CA ASP A 417 -22.62 -8.90 7.05
C ASP A 417 -22.46 -10.42 7.26
N LEU A 418 -23.04 -10.98 8.32
CA LEU A 418 -22.99 -12.42 8.60
C LEU A 418 -23.69 -13.24 7.50
N LEU A 419 -24.84 -12.78 7.00
CA LEU A 419 -25.58 -13.43 5.91
C LEU A 419 -24.77 -13.55 4.62
N ARG A 420 -23.80 -12.66 4.40
CA ARG A 420 -23.01 -12.65 3.17
C ARG A 420 -21.97 -13.76 3.12
N TYR A 421 -21.52 -14.33 4.23
CA TYR A 421 -20.32 -15.19 4.21
C TYR A 421 -20.53 -16.53 3.48
N CYS A 422 -21.74 -17.08 3.46
CA CYS A 422 -22.03 -18.26 2.65
C CYS A 422 -21.85 -17.93 1.15
N PHE A 423 -22.59 -16.93 0.64
CA PHE A 423 -22.40 -16.44 -0.73
C PHE A 423 -20.95 -16.03 -1.02
N SER A 424 -20.26 -15.37 -0.09
CA SER A 424 -18.90 -14.88 -0.28
C SER A 424 -17.89 -15.99 -0.49
N SER A 425 -17.96 -17.04 0.34
CA SER A 425 -17.10 -18.20 0.19
C SER A 425 -17.34 -18.91 -1.15
N ALA A 426 -18.60 -19.10 -1.54
CA ALA A 426 -18.98 -19.73 -2.80
C ALA A 426 -18.56 -18.89 -4.01
N TYR A 427 -18.77 -17.57 -3.96
CA TYR A 427 -18.42 -16.62 -5.01
C TYR A 427 -16.92 -16.52 -5.24
N ILE A 428 -16.14 -16.47 -4.16
CA ILE A 428 -14.67 -16.47 -4.24
C ILE A 428 -14.16 -17.76 -4.89
N VAL A 429 -14.68 -18.92 -4.49
CA VAL A 429 -14.26 -20.21 -5.08
C VAL A 429 -14.66 -20.28 -6.55
N ALA A 430 -15.88 -19.86 -6.90
CA ALA A 430 -16.33 -19.80 -8.29
C ALA A 430 -15.47 -18.86 -9.14
N MET A 431 -15.13 -17.69 -8.63
CA MET A 431 -14.30 -16.70 -9.34
C MET A 431 -12.88 -17.24 -9.57
N LEU A 432 -12.20 -17.70 -8.52
CA LEU A 432 -10.80 -18.11 -8.63
C LEU A 432 -10.65 -19.45 -9.34
N HIS A 433 -11.39 -20.47 -8.92
CA HIS A 433 -11.24 -21.82 -9.46
C HIS A 433 -11.99 -22.02 -10.78
N ASP A 434 -13.30 -21.78 -10.78
CA ASP A 434 -14.16 -22.16 -11.91
C ASP A 434 -14.03 -21.19 -13.09
N SER A 435 -13.84 -19.89 -12.83
CA SER A 435 -13.69 -18.87 -13.87
C SER A 435 -12.23 -18.63 -14.27
N LEU A 436 -11.35 -18.37 -13.30
CA LEU A 436 -9.94 -18.01 -13.56
C LEU A 436 -9.00 -19.21 -13.66
N GLY A 437 -9.48 -20.44 -13.42
CA GLY A 437 -8.70 -21.66 -13.61
C GLY A 437 -7.63 -21.91 -12.55
N ILE A 438 -7.74 -21.28 -11.38
CA ILE A 438 -6.78 -21.44 -10.27
C ILE A 438 -7.04 -22.78 -9.57
N ALA A 439 -6.08 -23.69 -9.52
CA ALA A 439 -6.28 -24.97 -8.86
C ALA A 439 -6.52 -24.80 -7.33
N LEU A 440 -7.34 -25.68 -6.74
CA LEU A 440 -7.77 -25.56 -5.34
C LEU A 440 -6.62 -25.60 -4.34
N ASP A 441 -5.57 -26.37 -4.65
CA ASP A 441 -4.38 -26.57 -3.83
C ASP A 441 -3.12 -25.96 -4.48
N ASP A 442 -3.28 -24.89 -5.28
CA ASP A 442 -2.17 -24.24 -5.98
C ASP A 442 -1.35 -23.34 -5.04
N GLU A 443 -0.08 -23.68 -4.82
CA GLU A 443 0.85 -22.92 -3.98
C GLU A 443 1.22 -21.53 -4.55
N ARG A 444 1.09 -21.32 -5.87
CA ARG A 444 1.32 -20.02 -6.52
C ARG A 444 0.30 -18.98 -6.10
N TYR A 445 -0.86 -19.46 -5.64
CA TYR A 445 -1.95 -18.67 -5.09
C TYR A 445 -1.93 -18.87 -3.58
N SER A 446 -0.89 -18.31 -2.96
CA SER A 446 -0.83 -18.12 -1.52
C SER A 446 -1.93 -17.12 -1.12
N CYS A 447 -3.13 -17.64 -0.97
CA CYS A 447 -4.28 -16.86 -0.57
C CYS A 447 -4.05 -16.33 0.86
N PHE A 448 -4.36 -15.06 1.09
CA PHE A 448 -4.49 -14.47 2.43
C PHE A 448 -3.21 -14.05 3.16
N LEU A 449 -2.19 -13.53 2.47
CA LEU A 449 -1.07 -12.87 3.17
C LEU A 449 -0.72 -11.45 2.79
N PHE A 450 -1.70 -10.64 2.43
CA PHE A 450 -1.53 -9.22 2.65
C PHE A 450 -2.67 -8.70 3.50
N LYS A 451 -2.30 -8.40 4.74
CA LYS A 451 -3.05 -7.56 5.67
C LYS A 451 -3.60 -6.36 4.88
N ALA A 452 -4.69 -5.77 5.35
CA ALA A 452 -5.25 -4.47 4.93
C ALA A 452 -4.24 -3.29 4.80
N TRP A 453 -2.94 -3.53 5.06
CA TRP A 453 -1.81 -2.73 4.62
C TRP A 453 -1.81 -2.41 3.13
N LEU A 454 -2.18 -3.35 2.25
CA LEU A 454 -2.25 -3.07 0.81
C LEU A 454 -3.38 -2.10 0.48
N PHE A 455 -4.48 -2.11 1.23
CA PHE A 455 -5.59 -1.15 1.10
C PHE A 455 -5.17 0.24 1.62
N ASN A 456 -4.47 0.25 2.75
CA ASN A 456 -3.88 1.48 3.27
C ASN A 456 -2.83 2.07 2.31
N CYS A 457 -2.16 1.27 1.48
CA CYS A 457 -1.19 1.79 0.50
C CYS A 457 -1.75 1.91 -0.93
N GLN A 458 -2.87 1.26 -1.28
CA GLN A 458 -3.50 1.20 -2.63
C GLN A 458 -3.72 2.56 -3.25
N MET A 459 -3.78 3.59 -2.41
CA MET A 459 -4.11 4.94 -2.81
C MET A 459 -2.97 5.95 -2.56
N GLU A 460 -1.83 5.53 -1.98
CA GLU A 460 -0.63 6.38 -1.91
C GLU A 460 0.04 6.52 -3.29
N ASP A 461 -0.13 5.55 -4.18
CA ASP A 461 0.80 5.37 -5.29
C ASP A 461 0.41 6.00 -6.62
N PHE A 462 -0.68 6.77 -6.72
CA PHE A 462 -0.70 7.83 -7.76
C PHE A 462 0.49 8.78 -7.57
N MET A 463 0.95 8.95 -6.33
CA MET A 463 2.08 9.81 -6.01
C MET A 463 3.42 9.11 -6.12
N LEU A 464 3.55 7.81 -5.84
CA LEU A 464 4.72 7.03 -6.28
C LEU A 464 4.76 7.01 -7.81
N PHE A 465 3.64 6.80 -8.50
CA PHE A 465 3.56 6.88 -9.96
C PHE A 465 3.96 8.26 -10.51
N ARG A 466 3.61 9.36 -9.83
CA ARG A 466 4.07 10.71 -10.20
C ARG A 466 5.53 10.95 -9.82
N TRP A 467 5.99 10.48 -8.66
CA TRP A 467 7.38 10.57 -8.17
C TRP A 467 8.35 9.72 -9.02
N LEU A 468 7.89 8.57 -9.52
CA LEU A 468 8.58 7.71 -10.49
C LEU A 468 8.57 8.28 -11.91
N ASN A 469 7.57 9.11 -12.25
CA ASN A 469 7.45 9.76 -13.56
C ASN A 469 7.87 11.25 -13.58
N GLY A 470 8.39 11.81 -12.48
CA GLY A 470 8.86 13.20 -12.41
C GLY A 470 8.87 13.80 -11.00
N GLU A 471 10.08 14.21 -10.57
CA GLU A 471 10.43 14.92 -9.33
C GLU A 471 10.73 14.05 -8.08
N GLY A 472 11.79 13.25 -8.16
CA GLY A 472 12.50 12.77 -6.96
C GLY A 472 13.51 11.66 -7.22
N LEU A 473 14.68 11.75 -6.58
CA LEU A 473 15.68 10.68 -6.55
C LEU A 473 15.10 9.43 -5.87
N VAL A 474 14.78 8.40 -6.65
CA VAL A 474 14.41 7.06 -6.13
C VAL A 474 15.70 6.27 -5.92
N GLN A 475 16.14 6.16 -4.67
CA GLN A 475 17.27 5.29 -4.33
C GLN A 475 16.73 3.87 -4.08
N ALA A 476 17.11 2.94 -4.95
CA ALA A 476 16.73 1.53 -4.84
C ALA A 476 17.22 0.95 -3.50
N CYS A 477 16.30 0.44 -2.68
CA CYS A 477 16.65 -0.37 -1.52
C CYS A 477 16.82 -1.81 -1.96
N ARG A 478 18.00 -2.38 -1.76
CA ARG A 478 18.23 -3.82 -1.87
C ARG A 478 17.76 -4.45 -0.56
N VAL A 479 16.71 -5.27 -0.62
CA VAL A 479 16.15 -5.96 0.55
C VAL A 479 16.80 -7.34 0.62
N ASP A 480 17.85 -7.47 1.44
CA ASP A 480 18.45 -8.76 1.72
C ASP A 480 17.60 -9.53 2.76
N GLU A 481 17.20 -10.75 2.36
CA GLU A 481 16.58 -11.84 3.13
C GLU A 481 15.32 -11.54 3.97
N TRP A 482 14.16 -11.86 3.39
CA TRP A 482 12.92 -12.09 4.13
C TRP A 482 12.99 -13.43 4.89
N LYS A 483 13.16 -13.39 6.21
CA LYS A 483 12.69 -14.47 7.08
C LYS A 483 11.29 -14.12 7.58
N LEU A 484 10.29 -14.76 6.98
CA LEU A 484 8.92 -14.81 7.46
C LEU A 484 8.86 -15.55 8.81
N GLN A 485 9.16 -14.84 9.89
CA GLN A 485 8.71 -15.19 11.23
C GLN A 485 8.04 -13.94 11.80
N GLY A 486 6.83 -14.12 12.32
CA GLY A 486 6.04 -13.02 12.85
C GLY A 486 6.85 -12.19 13.85
N LEU A 487 6.67 -10.86 13.76
CA LEU A 487 7.24 -9.79 14.57
C LEU A 487 8.54 -9.16 14.02
N VAL A 488 8.35 -7.96 13.48
CA VAL A 488 9.31 -6.85 13.33
C VAL A 488 10.44 -7.05 12.30
N ALA A 489 10.53 -6.12 11.35
CA ALA A 489 11.78 -5.84 10.64
C ALA A 489 12.02 -4.33 10.65
N VAL A 490 13.13 -3.92 11.24
CA VAL A 490 13.71 -2.57 11.16
C VAL A 490 14.85 -2.66 10.16
N ALA A 491 14.84 -1.83 9.11
CA ALA A 491 15.96 -1.73 8.17
C ALA A 491 16.97 -0.69 8.68
N TYR A 492 18.24 -1.07 8.76
CA TYR A 492 19.36 -0.16 8.94
C TYR A 492 19.96 0.16 7.56
N CYS A 493 20.04 1.44 7.19
CA CYS A 493 20.86 1.88 6.06
C CYS A 493 22.30 2.12 6.56
N THR A 494 23.26 1.34 6.08
CA THR A 494 24.69 1.68 6.18
C THR A 494 25.09 2.53 4.98
N THR A 495 25.49 3.78 5.22
CA THR A 495 26.17 4.62 4.23
C THR A 495 27.64 4.21 4.17
N SER A 496 28.08 3.58 3.09
CA SER A 496 29.50 3.53 2.72
C SER A 496 29.79 4.72 1.80
N VAL A 497 30.61 5.64 2.30
CA VAL A 497 31.18 6.75 1.52
C VAL A 497 32.46 6.21 0.88
N ASP A 498 32.42 5.90 -0.41
CA ASP A 498 33.65 5.63 -1.17
C ASP A 498 34.11 6.92 -1.87
N LEU A 499 35.19 7.48 -1.32
CA LEU A 499 35.99 8.53 -1.94
C LEU A 499 36.99 7.89 -2.93
N LEU A 500 36.87 8.28 -4.19
CA LEU A 500 37.92 8.40 -5.22
C LEU A 500 38.82 7.19 -5.56
N GLY A 501 38.62 6.67 -6.78
CA GLY A 501 39.65 6.58 -7.84
C GLY A 501 40.89 5.70 -7.63
N GLY A 502 41.02 4.64 -8.43
CA GLY A 502 42.29 3.94 -8.66
C GLY A 502 42.15 2.68 -9.52
N SER A 503 42.89 2.62 -10.62
CA SER A 503 42.86 1.58 -11.66
C SER A 503 43.53 0.25 -11.29
N SER A 504 43.22 -0.75 -12.11
CA SER A 504 44.01 -1.94 -12.51
C SER A 504 43.74 -3.30 -11.83
N GLU A 505 43.35 -4.23 -12.71
CA GLU A 505 43.72 -5.65 -12.83
C GLU A 505 43.56 -6.65 -11.67
N GLY A 506 42.87 -7.76 -11.97
CA GLY A 506 43.39 -9.11 -11.66
C GLY A 506 42.59 -10.02 -10.72
N HIS A 507 41.93 -11.01 -11.34
CA HIS A 507 41.90 -12.43 -10.93
C HIS A 507 41.18 -12.90 -9.64
N THR A 508 40.12 -13.70 -9.87
CA THR A 508 39.78 -15.01 -9.25
C THR A 508 40.04 -15.26 -7.76
N ARG A 509 38.96 -15.43 -6.97
CA ARG A 509 38.67 -16.69 -6.23
C ARG A 509 37.31 -16.67 -5.53
N LYS A 510 36.44 -17.59 -5.96
CA LYS A 510 35.31 -18.12 -5.19
C LYS A 510 35.84 -19.08 -4.11
N SER A 511 35.04 -19.25 -3.06
CA SER A 511 35.10 -20.27 -2.00
C SER A 511 36.03 -20.00 -0.82
N GLN A 512 35.44 -19.68 0.33
CA GLN A 512 35.76 -20.20 1.68
C GLN A 512 35.11 -19.32 2.76
N VAL A 513 33.84 -19.56 3.10
CA VAL A 513 33.30 -19.28 4.44
C VAL A 513 32.26 -20.38 4.74
N LYS A 514 32.78 -21.58 5.01
CA LYS A 514 32.01 -22.70 5.55
C LYS A 514 32.96 -23.46 6.46
N ASN A 515 33.03 -23.05 7.73
CA ASN A 515 33.42 -23.86 8.89
C ASN A 515 33.66 -22.97 10.11
N GLU A 516 32.58 -22.52 10.76
CA GLU A 516 32.67 -22.06 12.15
C GLU A 516 31.32 -22.20 12.89
N LYS A 517 30.65 -23.34 12.73
CA LYS A 517 29.41 -23.69 13.47
C LYS A 517 29.34 -25.17 13.92
N GLU A 518 30.46 -25.72 14.38
CA GLU A 518 30.46 -27.00 15.11
C GLU A 518 31.40 -26.95 16.32
N ARG A 519 31.12 -26.03 17.25
CA ARG A 519 31.71 -26.12 18.59
C ARG A 519 30.86 -25.52 19.70
N GLN A 520 29.54 -25.74 19.65
CA GLN A 520 28.67 -25.61 20.82
C GLN A 520 27.58 -26.70 20.77
N LYS A 521 27.98 -27.91 21.15
CA LYS A 521 27.10 -28.96 21.68
C LYS A 521 27.77 -29.53 22.93
N ARG A 522 27.29 -29.09 24.08
CA ARG A 522 26.93 -29.98 25.18
C ARG A 522 25.47 -29.71 25.50
#